data_AF-A0A920SAC1-F1
#
_entry.id   AF-A0A920SAC1-F1
#
_cell.length_a   1.000
_cell.length_b   1.000
_cell.length_c   1.000
_cell.angle_alpha   90.00
_cell.angle_beta   90.00
_cell.angle_gamma   90.00
#
_symmetry.space_group_name_H-M   'P 1'
#
loop_
_entity.id
_entity.type
_entity.pdbx_description
1 polymer ?
#
loop_
_entity_poly.entity_id
_entity_poly.type
_entity_poly.pdbx_seq_one_letter_code
_entity_poly.pdbx_strand_id
1 'polypeptide(L)'
;MTVVTVTHYTGVSQFVDRVVHIRDGRIGSETFSRPDYRRDGDMVEHEYVVVDAAGRLQLPHGLAERFRRDGLARVESDDQQITIGSPDTNPRQSRSRS
;
A
#
# COMPACT_ATOMS: atom_id res chain seq x y z
N MET A 1 20.94 7.61 18.77
CA MET A 1 20.95 6.15 18.54
C MET A 1 19.77 5.84 17.63
N THR A 2 19.94 4.96 16.65
CA THR A 2 18.86 4.50 15.77
C THR A 2 18.85 2.99 15.84
N VAL A 3 17.67 2.40 16.02
CA VAL A 3 17.46 0.95 16.10
C VAL A 3 16.56 0.54 14.95
N VAL A 4 16.93 -0.53 14.26
CA VAL A 4 16.12 -1.13 13.21
C VAL A 4 15.83 -2.57 13.60
N THR A 5 14.55 -2.89 13.72
CA THR A 5 14.08 -4.25 14.01
C THR A 5 13.38 -4.79 12.77
N VAL A 6 13.78 -5.98 12.32
CA VAL A 6 13.13 -6.67 11.20
C VAL A 6 12.35 -7.85 11.76
N THR A 7 11.05 -7.88 11.49
CA THR A 7 10.17 -8.95 11.94
C THR A 7 8.99 -9.10 11.00
N HIS A 8 8.46 -10.33 10.97
CA HIS A 8 7.19 -10.62 10.30
C HIS A 8 6.00 -10.48 11.25
N TYR A 9 6.23 -10.27 12.54
CA TYR A 9 5.17 -10.05 13.53
C TYR A 9 4.68 -8.60 13.47
N THR A 10 3.48 -8.39 12.94
CA THR A 10 2.90 -7.05 12.75
C THR A 10 2.61 -6.32 14.04
N GLY A 11 2.44 -7.02 15.17
CA GLY A 11 2.11 -6.41 16.46
C GLY A 11 3.18 -5.50 17.05
N VAL A 12 4.38 -5.46 16.46
CA VAL A 12 5.43 -4.50 16.84
C VAL A 12 5.12 -3.06 16.40
N SER A 13 4.18 -2.86 15.46
CA SER A 13 3.88 -1.55 14.89
C SER A 13 3.50 -0.50 15.94
N GLN A 14 2.80 -0.91 16.99
CA GLN A 14 2.35 -0.02 18.08
C GLN A 14 3.49 0.50 18.96
N PHE A 15 4.70 -0.06 18.85
CA PHE A 15 5.85 0.28 19.69
C PHE A 15 6.96 1.01 18.92
N VAL A 16 6.71 1.40 17.65
CA VAL A 16 7.70 2.05 16.80
C VAL A 16 7.11 3.27 16.12
N ASP A 17 7.95 4.28 15.87
CA ASP A 17 7.52 5.52 15.20
C ASP A 17 7.32 5.34 13.69
N ARG A 18 7.95 4.30 13.11
CA ARG A 18 7.98 4.04 11.67
C ARG A 18 7.95 2.55 11.37
N VAL A 19 7.03 2.13 10.53
CA VAL A 19 6.96 0.77 9.97
C VAL A 19 7.22 0.83 8.47
N VAL A 20 8.13 -0.01 7.98
CA VAL A 20 8.40 -0.13 6.55
C VAL A 20 7.99 -1.53 6.10
N HIS A 21 7.01 -1.60 5.20
CA HIS A 21 6.59 -2.86 4.60
C HIS A 21 7.43 -3.16 3.36
N ILE A 22 8.09 -4.32 3.37
CA ILE A 22 8.97 -4.77 2.28
C ILE A 22 8.42 -6.08 1.70
N ARG A 23 8.27 -6.15 0.38
CA ARG A 23 7.87 -7.35 -0.37
C ARG A 23 8.58 -7.40 -1.71
N ASP A 24 8.92 -8.59 -2.17
CA ASP A 24 9.61 -8.82 -3.45
C ASP A 24 10.85 -7.92 -3.63
N GLY A 25 11.61 -7.73 -2.55
CA GLY A 25 12.82 -6.90 -2.52
C GLY A 25 12.59 -5.39 -2.65
N ARG A 26 11.34 -4.91 -2.49
CA ARG A 26 10.98 -3.49 -2.63
C ARG A 26 10.18 -3.00 -1.44
N ILE A 27 10.33 -1.72 -1.13
CA ILE A 27 9.48 -1.03 -0.16
C ILE A 27 8.11 -0.81 -0.81
N GLY A 28 7.06 -1.32 -0.17
CA GLY A 28 5.69 -1.17 -0.64
C GLY A 28 4.97 -0.01 0.04
N SER A 29 5.05 0.06 1.38
CA SER A 29 4.46 1.15 2.15
C SER A 29 5.29 1.51 3.37
N GLU A 30 5.02 2.71 3.88
CA GLU A 30 5.63 3.28 5.05
C GLU A 30 4.56 3.90 5.95
N THR A 31 4.48 3.43 7.18
CA THR A 31 3.55 3.95 8.18
C THR A 31 4.31 4.74 9.22
N PHE A 32 3.87 5.97 9.48
CA PHE A 32 4.38 6.79 10.58
C PHE A 32 3.34 6.83 11.70
N SER A 33 3.78 6.49 12.91
CA SER A 33 2.99 6.68 14.12
C SER A 33 3.51 7.90 14.86
N ARG A 34 2.64 8.87 15.14
CA ARG A 34 2.98 10.07 15.91
C ARG A 34 2.01 10.25 17.07
N PRO A 35 2.51 10.64 18.27
CA PRO A 35 1.64 10.99 19.38
C PRO A 35 0.84 12.26 19.03
N ASP A 36 -0.48 12.25 19.19
CA ASP A 36 -1.27 13.47 19.11
C ASP A 36 -1.09 14.28 20.41
N TYR A 37 -0.42 15.43 20.31
CA TYR A 37 -0.23 16.35 21.43
C TYR A 37 -1.52 17.11 21.80
N ARG A 38 -2.60 16.95 21.03
CA ARG A 38 -3.88 17.63 21.23
C ARG A 38 -4.88 16.69 21.91
N ARG A 39 -4.62 16.41 23.19
CA ARG A 39 -5.57 15.82 24.16
C ARG A 39 -5.81 14.32 23.91
N ASP A 40 -5.63 13.53 24.96
CA ASP A 40 -5.88 12.07 25.08
C ASP A 40 -4.80 11.05 24.70
N GLY A 41 -3.66 11.45 24.13
CA GLY A 41 -2.54 10.49 23.95
C GLY A 41 -2.79 9.41 22.89
N ASP A 42 -3.79 9.62 22.04
CA ASP A 42 -4.04 8.78 20.87
C ASP A 42 -2.88 8.87 19.88
N MET A 43 -2.52 7.74 19.28
CA MET A 43 -1.53 7.67 18.20
C MET A 43 -2.24 7.86 16.86
N VAL A 44 -1.74 8.80 16.05
CA VAL A 44 -2.20 8.97 14.68
C VAL A 44 -1.25 8.23 13.76
N GLU A 45 -1.77 7.21 13.07
CA GLU A 45 -1.05 6.46 12.05
C GLU A 45 -1.34 7.00 10.64
N HIS A 46 -0.29 7.29 9.89
CA HIS A 46 -0.38 7.63 8.46
C HIS A 46 0.40 6.62 7.63
N GLU A 47 -0.30 5.81 6.83
CA GLU A 47 0.30 4.90 5.85
C GLU A 47 0.43 5.60 4.49
N TYR A 48 1.63 5.54 3.91
CA TYR A 48 1.94 6.01 2.57
C TYR A 48 2.44 4.87 1.71
N VAL A 49 2.01 4.82 0.45
CA VAL A 49 2.59 3.89 -0.55
C VAL A 49 3.84 4.52 -1.13
N VAL A 50 4.92 3.74 -1.22
CA VAL A 50 6.18 4.22 -1.79
C VAL A 50 6.17 4.04 -3.31
N VAL A 51 6.45 5.12 -4.03
CA VAL A 51 6.66 5.11 -5.48
C VAL A 51 8.17 5.03 -5.71
N ASP A 52 8.62 3.95 -6.36
CA ASP A 52 10.04 3.77 -6.66
C ASP A 52 10.51 4.67 -7.82
N ALA A 53 11.82 4.72 -8.05
CA ALA A 53 12.40 5.51 -9.13
C ALA A 53 11.96 5.08 -10.54
N ALA A 54 11.45 3.86 -10.70
CA ALA A 54 10.88 3.37 -11.95
C ALA A 54 9.39 3.72 -12.07
N GLY A 55 8.82 4.49 -11.13
CA GLY A 55 7.42 4.88 -11.12
C GLY A 55 6.46 3.75 -10.71
N ARG A 56 6.97 2.68 -10.10
CA ARG A 56 6.13 1.55 -9.67
C ARG A 56 5.69 1.76 -8.23
N LEU A 57 4.45 1.37 -7.96
CA LEU A 57 3.90 1.26 -6.62
C LEU A 57 3.45 -0.19 -6.37
N GLN A 58 3.57 -0.66 -5.13
CA GLN A 58 2.96 -1.92 -4.71
C GLN A 58 1.69 -1.61 -3.93
N LEU A 59 0.55 -2.13 -4.40
CA LEU A 59 -0.71 -2.00 -3.65
C LEU A 59 -0.64 -2.83 -2.35
N PRO A 60 -1.08 -2.27 -1.20
CA PRO A 60 -1.22 -3.05 0.03
C PRO A 60 -2.05 -4.32 -0.21
N HIS A 61 -1.74 -5.40 0.52
CA HIS A 61 -2.30 -6.74 0.23
C HIS A 61 -3.82 -6.76 0.13
N GLY A 62 -4.48 -6.11 1.10
CA GLY A 62 -5.94 -6.05 1.16
C GLY A 62 -6.57 -5.26 0.01
N LEU A 63 -5.84 -4.27 -0.53
CA LEU A 63 -6.29 -3.53 -1.72
C LEU A 63 -6.01 -4.34 -3.00
N ALA A 64 -4.84 -4.97 -3.09
CA ALA A 64 -4.45 -5.80 -4.23
C ALA A 64 -5.37 -7.01 -4.44
N GLU A 65 -5.95 -7.60 -3.38
CA GLU A 65 -6.96 -8.67 -3.50
C GLU A 65 -8.11 -8.27 -4.44
N ARG A 66 -8.52 -6.99 -4.43
CA ARG A 66 -9.66 -6.52 -5.23
C ARG A 66 -9.42 -6.64 -6.73
N PHE A 67 -8.16 -6.58 -7.16
CA PHE A 67 -7.76 -6.61 -8.57
C PHE A 67 -7.12 -7.95 -8.99
N ARG A 68 -6.93 -8.87 -8.03
CA ARG A 68 -6.20 -10.13 -8.27
C ARG A 68 -6.92 -11.11 -9.19
N ARG A 69 -8.25 -11.14 -9.17
CA ARG A 69 -9.04 -12.08 -10.00
C ARG A 69 -8.75 -11.94 -11.49
N ASP A 70 -8.52 -10.73 -11.95
CA ASP A 70 -8.34 -10.43 -13.38
C ASP A 70 -6.90 -10.04 -13.75
N GLY A 71 -6.07 -9.78 -12.73
CA GLY A 71 -4.67 -9.36 -12.92
C GLY A 71 -4.56 -8.06 -13.71
N LEU A 72 -5.59 -7.22 -13.66
CA LEU A 72 -5.72 -5.95 -14.36
C LEU A 72 -6.40 -4.94 -13.44
N ALA A 73 -5.87 -3.74 -13.43
CA ALA A 73 -6.49 -2.57 -12.82
C ALA A 73 -6.52 -1.45 -13.87
N ARG A 74 -7.60 -0.68 -13.85
CA ARG A 74 -7.73 0.56 -14.61
C ARG A 74 -7.19 1.71 -13.77
N VAL A 75 -6.40 2.56 -14.38
CA VAL A 75 -5.86 3.76 -13.75
C VAL A 75 -6.41 4.96 -14.50
N GLU A 76 -7.03 5.87 -13.76
CA GLU A 76 -7.50 7.16 -14.25
C GLU A 76 -6.83 8.26 -13.43
N SER A 77 -6.55 9.39 -14.05
CA SER A 77 -5.88 10.52 -13.40
C SER A 77 -6.59 11.81 -13.74
N ASP A 78 -6.81 12.64 -12.73
CA ASP A 78 -7.09 14.07 -12.87
C ASP A 78 -5.88 14.90 -12.40
N ASP A 79 -6.02 16.22 -12.28
CA ASP A 79 -4.92 17.13 -11.93
C ASP A 79 -4.35 16.89 -10.50
N GLN A 80 -5.09 16.23 -9.61
CA GLN A 80 -4.71 16.06 -8.19
C GLN A 80 -4.74 14.60 -7.70
N GLN A 81 -5.40 13.70 -8.41
CA GLN A 81 -5.68 12.36 -7.93
C GLN A 81 -5.50 11.29 -9.01
N ILE A 82 -4.91 10.17 -8.59
CA ILE A 82 -4.90 8.92 -9.35
C ILE A 82 -5.93 7.98 -8.73
N THR A 83 -6.87 7.51 -9.53
CA THR A 83 -7.88 6.52 -9.13
C THR A 83 -7.54 5.17 -9.74
N ILE A 84 -7.50 4.14 -8.89
CA ILE A 84 -7.24 2.76 -9.31
C ILE A 84 -8.53 1.95 -9.10
N GLY A 85 -9.07 1.42 -10.19
CA GLY A 85 -10.35 0.69 -10.22
C GLY A 85 -10.28 -0.60 -11.04
N SER A 86 -11.37 -1.36 -11.04
CA SER A 86 -11.49 -2.54 -11.90
C SER A 86 -11.73 -2.10 -13.35
N PRO A 87 -11.23 -2.83 -14.36
CA PRO A 87 -11.57 -2.53 -15.74
C PRO A 87 -13.03 -2.86 -16.03
N ASP A 88 -13.71 -2.03 -16.82
CA ASP A 88 -15.12 -2.24 -17.24
C ASP A 88 -15.30 -3.52 -18.07
N THR A 89 -14.24 -3.98 -18.73
CA THR A 89 -14.20 -5.24 -19.48
C THR A 89 -12.82 -5.85 -19.30
N ASN A 90 -12.76 -7.13 -18.95
CA ASN A 90 -11.50 -7.85 -18.94
C ASN A 90 -11.18 -8.38 -20.36
N PRO A 91 -10.22 -7.77 -21.10
CA PRO A 91 -9.86 -8.21 -22.45
C PRO A 91 -9.25 -9.62 -22.50
N ARG A 92 -8.86 -10.20 -21.34
CA ARG A 92 -8.32 -11.56 -21.24
C ARG A 92 -9.41 -12.63 -21.11
N GLN A 93 -10.59 -12.30 -20.56
CA GLN A 93 -11.69 -13.27 -20.42
C GLN A 93 -12.49 -13.46 -21.72
N SER A 94 -12.58 -12.45 -22.59
CA SER A 94 -13.31 -12.54 -23.85
C SER A 94 -12.74 -13.58 -24.82
N ARG A 95 -11.47 -13.97 -24.66
CA ARG A 95 -10.77 -14.95 -25.50
C ARG A 95 -10.96 -16.42 -25.09
N SER A 96 -11.63 -16.70 -23.97
CA SER A 96 -11.78 -18.07 -23.46
C SER A 96 -13.13 -18.73 -23.81
N ARG A 97 -13.99 -18.09 -24.62
CA ARG A 97 -15.21 -18.69 -25.17
C ARG A 97 -15.02 -18.95 -26.67
N SER A 98 -14.36 -20.05 -27.02
CA SER A 98 -14.37 -20.65 -28.36
C SER A 98 -14.14 -22.15 -28.22
#